data_AF-A0A1U2ETZ5-F1
#
_entry.id   AF-A0A1U2ETZ5-F1
#
_cell.length_a   1.000
_cell.length_b   1.000
_cell.length_c   1.000
_cell.angle_alpha   90.00
_cell.angle_beta   90.00
_cell.angle_gamma   90.00
#
_symmetry.space_group_name_H-M   'P 1'
#
loop_
_entity.id
_entity.type
_entity.pdbx_description
1 polymer ?
#
loop_
_entity_poly.entity_id
_entity_poly.type
_entity_poly.pdbx_seq_one_letter_code
_entity_poly.pdbx_strand_id
1 'polypeptide(L)'
;MNYFSILTKVEASSPDDWTKVENVTTEDGHRELYVFHEDAAISLAWGKDYLDGEPWTEAWSESGGFPDKKIHGHWLDIRYNGVPIQRDLVLSVDGGRCVLPSGSPISEAGKGVIGMKVSEPEMQRARLLDGLLEHSQFDRYSASANIQF
;
A
#
# COMPACT_ATOMS: atom_id res chain seq x y z
N MET A 1 16.22 5.95 18.13
CA MET A 1 15.12 6.40 17.24
C MET A 1 13.79 6.07 17.91
N ASN A 2 12.75 6.89 17.76
CA ASN A 2 11.41 6.60 18.29
C ASN A 2 10.44 6.25 17.16
N TYR A 3 9.29 5.69 17.52
CA TYR A 3 8.24 5.28 16.58
C TYR A 3 7.92 6.34 15.51
N PHE A 4 7.56 7.55 15.94
CA PHE A 4 7.16 8.62 15.02
C PHE A 4 8.29 9.06 14.10
N SER A 5 9.53 9.14 14.59
CA SER A 5 10.68 9.47 13.74
C SER A 5 10.96 8.42 12.66
N ILE A 6 10.66 7.14 12.90
CA ILE A 6 10.77 6.11 11.86
C ILE A 6 9.69 6.31 10.80
N LEU A 7 8.44 6.51 11.21
CA LEU A 7 7.34 6.76 10.28
C LEU A 7 7.58 7.99 9.41
N THR A 8 7.98 9.11 10.02
CA THR A 8 8.29 10.35 9.27
C THR A 8 9.42 10.14 8.27
N LYS A 9 10.44 9.32 8.58
CA LYS A 9 11.49 8.97 7.63
C LYS A 9 10.95 8.19 6.44
N VAL A 10 10.12 7.18 6.69
CA VAL A 10 9.51 6.37 5.63
C VAL A 10 8.60 7.24 4.76
N GLU A 11 7.73 8.04 5.37
CA GLU A 11 6.77 8.92 4.71
C GLU A 11 7.42 10.01 3.86
N ALA A 12 8.61 10.47 4.25
CA ALA A 12 9.39 11.46 3.51
C ALA A 12 10.36 10.85 2.48
N SER A 13 10.50 9.52 2.44
CA SER A 13 11.44 8.84 1.54
C SER A 13 10.88 8.67 0.12
N SER A 14 11.79 8.40 -0.80
CA SER A 14 11.53 8.08 -2.20
C SER A 14 11.97 6.64 -2.50
N PRO A 15 11.51 6.02 -3.61
CA PRO A 15 11.95 4.68 -3.99
C PRO A 15 13.47 4.49 -4.07
N ASP A 16 14.19 5.55 -4.47
CA ASP A 16 15.66 5.54 -4.62
C ASP A 16 16.39 5.41 -3.27
N ASP A 17 15.71 5.63 -2.14
CA ASP A 17 16.28 5.49 -0.79
C ASP A 17 16.22 4.04 -0.26
N TRP A 18 15.76 3.10 -1.08
CA TRP A 18 15.52 1.71 -0.68
C TRP A 18 16.20 0.73 -1.62
N THR A 19 16.56 -0.43 -1.07
CA THR A 19 17.06 -1.56 -1.85
C THR A 19 16.15 -2.75 -1.62
N LYS A 20 15.66 -3.35 -2.71
CA LYS A 20 14.96 -4.64 -2.67
C LYS A 20 15.94 -5.74 -2.27
N VAL A 21 15.55 -6.55 -1.31
CA VAL A 21 16.30 -7.74 -0.93
C VAL A 21 15.79 -8.92 -1.75
N GLU A 22 16.65 -9.44 -2.61
CA GLU A 22 16.31 -10.52 -3.53
C GLU A 22 16.11 -11.87 -2.83
N ASN A 23 15.18 -12.68 -3.34
CA ASN A 23 14.91 -14.06 -2.89
C ASN A 23 14.53 -14.18 -1.40
N VAL A 24 13.79 -13.20 -0.86
CA VAL A 24 13.30 -13.22 0.52
C VAL A 24 11.81 -13.50 0.55
N THR A 25 11.40 -14.45 1.39
CA THR A 25 10.04 -14.52 1.94
C THR A 25 10.18 -14.42 3.44
N THR A 26 9.48 -13.48 4.06
CA THR A 26 9.54 -13.32 5.52
C THR A 26 8.82 -14.49 6.20
N GLU A 27 9.23 -14.83 7.42
CA GLU A 27 8.60 -15.92 8.19
C GLU A 27 7.08 -15.73 8.37
N ASP A 28 6.63 -14.48 8.38
CA ASP A 28 5.22 -14.12 8.52
C ASP A 28 4.47 -13.94 7.20
N GLY A 29 5.09 -14.30 6.07
CA GLY A 29 4.43 -14.52 4.78
C GLY A 29 4.48 -13.35 3.79
N HIS A 30 5.30 -12.33 4.03
CA HIS A 30 5.53 -11.27 3.04
C HIS A 30 6.48 -11.77 1.95
N ARG A 31 6.16 -11.44 0.70
CA ARG A 31 6.85 -11.91 -0.51
C ARG A 31 8.02 -11.01 -0.92
N GLU A 32 8.03 -9.78 -0.44
CA GLU A 32 9.07 -8.80 -0.75
C GLU A 32 9.54 -8.08 0.50
N LEU A 33 10.82 -7.71 0.49
CA LEU A 33 11.48 -6.96 1.57
C LEU A 33 12.33 -5.85 0.95
N TYR A 34 12.22 -4.65 1.50
CA TYR A 34 13.02 -3.49 1.13
C TYR A 34 13.73 -2.95 2.38
N VAL A 35 14.99 -2.55 2.22
CA VAL A 35 15.81 -2.03 3.32
C VAL A 35 16.19 -0.58 3.02
N PHE A 36 16.03 0.29 4.02
CA PHE A 36 16.33 1.72 3.90
C PHE A 36 17.84 1.96 3.91
N HIS A 37 18.34 2.80 3.00
CA HIS A 37 19.79 2.99 2.81
C HIS A 37 20.48 3.60 4.03
N GLU A 38 19.88 4.63 4.64
CA GLU A 38 20.49 5.34 5.76
C GLU A 38 20.48 4.55 7.08
N ASP A 39 19.54 3.62 7.22
CA ASP A 39 19.36 2.84 8.43
C ASP A 39 18.75 1.47 8.11
N ALA A 40 19.61 0.47 7.96
CA ALA A 40 19.21 -0.89 7.61
C ALA A 40 18.36 -1.59 8.69
N ALA A 41 18.21 -0.99 9.88
CA ALA A 41 17.24 -1.46 10.86
C ALA A 41 15.80 -1.17 10.42
N ILE A 42 15.58 -0.21 9.53
CA ILE A 42 14.27 0.13 8.95
C ILE A 42 14.07 -0.69 7.67
N SER A 43 12.97 -1.44 7.60
CA SER A 43 12.63 -2.22 6.42
C SER A 43 11.13 -2.20 6.14
N LEU A 44 10.74 -2.32 4.87
CA LEU A 44 9.36 -2.55 4.43
C LEU A 44 9.19 -4.00 4.01
N ALA A 45 8.19 -4.68 4.57
CA ALA A 45 7.79 -6.01 4.10
C ALA A 45 6.41 -5.95 3.45
N TRP A 46 6.26 -6.56 2.27
CA TRP A 46 5.07 -6.44 1.43
C TRP A 46 4.64 -7.77 0.81
N GLY A 47 3.37 -7.86 0.41
CA GLY A 47 2.87 -8.93 -0.46
C GLY A 47 2.27 -10.12 0.28
N LYS A 48 2.08 -10.00 1.59
CA LYS A 48 1.27 -10.94 2.37
C LYS A 48 -0.21 -10.67 2.11
N ASP A 49 -0.91 -11.65 1.58
CA ASP A 49 -2.31 -11.46 1.18
C ASP A 49 -3.23 -11.17 2.37
N TYR A 50 -4.21 -10.31 2.11
CA TYR A 50 -5.41 -10.14 2.92
C TYR A 50 -6.50 -11.08 2.40
N LEU A 51 -7.36 -11.60 3.29
CA LEU A 51 -8.44 -12.54 2.95
C LEU A 51 -7.96 -13.75 2.11
N ASP A 52 -6.80 -14.31 2.46
CA ASP A 52 -6.20 -15.45 1.75
C ASP A 52 -6.01 -15.24 0.23
N GLY A 53 -5.96 -13.97 -0.21
CA GLY A 53 -5.76 -13.58 -1.60
C GLY A 53 -7.06 -13.44 -2.40
N GLU A 54 -8.21 -13.68 -1.76
CA GLU A 54 -9.51 -13.57 -2.42
C GLU A 54 -9.82 -12.12 -2.82
N PRO A 55 -10.12 -11.87 -4.10
CA PRO A 55 -10.48 -10.54 -4.56
C PRO A 55 -11.89 -10.17 -4.15
N TRP A 56 -12.14 -8.87 -4.10
CA TRP A 56 -13.50 -8.32 -4.04
C TRP A 56 -13.66 -7.16 -5.01
N THR A 57 -14.87 -6.64 -5.08
CA THR A 57 -15.21 -5.44 -5.87
C THR A 57 -15.96 -4.46 -4.99
N GLU A 58 -15.75 -3.18 -5.23
CA GLU A 58 -16.49 -2.08 -4.62
C GLU A 58 -17.07 -1.16 -5.70
N ALA A 59 -18.08 -0.35 -5.37
CA ALA A 59 -18.73 0.50 -6.36
C ALA A 59 -17.76 1.49 -7.02
N TRP A 60 -16.76 1.99 -6.31
CA TRP A 60 -15.69 2.80 -6.90
C TRP A 60 -14.82 2.01 -7.88
N SER A 61 -14.54 0.73 -7.63
CA SER A 61 -13.75 -0.09 -8.56
C SER A 61 -14.53 -0.45 -9.82
N GLU A 62 -15.85 -0.62 -9.69
CA GLU A 62 -16.72 -0.93 -10.83
C GLU A 62 -16.96 0.29 -11.72
N SER A 63 -17.05 1.48 -11.12
CA SER A 63 -17.38 2.74 -11.81
C SER A 63 -16.17 3.62 -12.13
N GLY A 64 -15.02 3.39 -11.49
CA GLY A 64 -13.79 4.17 -11.64
C GLY A 64 -13.05 3.96 -12.96
N GLY A 65 -13.55 3.08 -13.84
CA GLY A 65 -12.96 2.87 -15.17
C GLY A 65 -11.69 2.00 -15.16
N PHE A 66 -11.51 1.18 -14.12
CA PHE A 66 -10.47 0.14 -14.09
C PHE A 66 -10.82 -0.98 -15.11
N PRO A 67 -9.90 -1.33 -16.03
CA PRO A 67 -10.07 -2.50 -16.89
C PRO A 67 -10.32 -3.79 -16.12
N ASP A 68 -9.52 -4.05 -15.07
CA ASP A 68 -9.84 -5.07 -14.07
C ASP A 68 -10.41 -4.42 -12.80
N LYS A 69 -11.65 -4.78 -12.48
CA LYS A 69 -12.42 -4.24 -11.36
C LYS A 69 -12.08 -4.89 -10.03
N LYS A 70 -11.32 -6.00 -10.05
CA LYS A 70 -10.96 -6.73 -8.84
C LYS A 70 -9.98 -5.93 -8.01
N ILE A 71 -10.22 -5.96 -6.72
CA ILE A 71 -9.34 -5.42 -5.68
C ILE A 71 -8.72 -6.61 -4.97
N HIS A 72 -7.40 -6.62 -4.85
CA HIS A 72 -6.69 -7.55 -3.97
C HIS A 72 -6.06 -6.76 -2.82
N GLY A 73 -6.26 -7.22 -1.60
CA GLY A 73 -5.65 -6.61 -0.42
C GLY A 73 -4.34 -7.28 -0.08
N HIS A 74 -3.32 -6.52 0.30
CA HIS A 74 -2.14 -7.09 0.94
C HIS A 74 -1.61 -6.19 2.06
N TRP A 75 -0.88 -6.80 2.99
CA TRP A 75 -0.28 -6.11 4.12
C TRP A 75 1.05 -5.48 3.76
N LEU A 76 1.21 -4.21 4.13
CA LEU A 76 2.47 -3.48 4.15
C LEU A 76 2.91 -3.28 5.60
N ASP A 77 4.07 -3.82 5.95
CA ASP A 77 4.66 -3.67 7.28
C ASP A 77 5.87 -2.74 7.23
N ILE A 78 5.86 -1.68 8.03
CA ILE A 78 7.09 -0.97 8.40
C ILE A 78 7.66 -1.68 9.62
N ARG A 79 8.94 -2.05 9.54
CA ARG A 79 9.64 -2.78 10.59
C ARG A 79 10.84 -2.01 11.10
N TYR A 80 11.15 -2.22 12.38
CA TYR A 80 12.37 -1.77 13.01
C TYR A 80 13.07 -2.95 13.68
N ASN A 81 14.33 -3.21 13.31
CA ASN A 81 15.07 -4.41 13.70
C ASN A 81 14.28 -5.70 13.41
N GLY A 82 13.63 -5.77 12.26
CA GLY A 82 12.83 -6.92 11.83
C GLY A 82 11.45 -7.06 12.49
N VAL A 83 11.12 -6.24 13.48
CA VAL A 83 9.81 -6.27 14.18
C VAL A 83 8.84 -5.29 13.52
N PRO A 84 7.63 -5.71 13.10
CA PRO A 84 6.60 -4.80 12.60
C PRO A 84 6.20 -3.78 13.67
N ILE A 85 6.30 -2.50 13.32
CA ILE A 85 5.89 -1.39 14.18
C ILE A 85 4.63 -0.69 13.67
N GLN A 86 4.41 -0.68 12.34
CA GLN A 86 3.22 -0.17 11.68
C GLN A 86 2.80 -1.15 10.60
N ARG A 87 1.49 -1.39 10.48
CA ARG A 87 0.89 -2.25 9.46
C ARG A 87 -0.25 -1.51 8.78
N ASP A 88 -0.15 -1.39 7.47
CA ASP A 88 -1.21 -0.84 6.62
C ASP A 88 -1.80 -1.95 5.75
N LEU A 89 -3.12 -1.87 5.52
CA LEU A 89 -3.74 -2.56 4.39
C LEU A 89 -3.62 -1.65 3.17
N VAL A 90 -3.14 -2.20 2.06
CA VAL A 90 -3.13 -1.51 0.78
C VAL A 90 -3.73 -2.43 -0.30
N LEU A 91 -4.18 -1.81 -1.37
CA LEU A 91 -5.09 -2.37 -2.36
C LEU A 91 -4.41 -2.41 -3.72
N SER A 92 -4.11 -3.62 -4.19
CA SER A 92 -3.69 -3.85 -5.56
C SER A 92 -4.90 -3.80 -6.48
N VAL A 93 -4.85 -2.95 -7.52
CA VAL A 93 -5.96 -2.67 -8.45
C VAL A 93 -5.52 -2.79 -9.90
N ASP A 94 -6.49 -2.88 -10.81
CA ASP A 94 -6.29 -3.05 -12.26
C ASP A 94 -5.32 -4.18 -12.62
N GLY A 95 -5.49 -5.35 -12.00
CA GLY A 95 -4.66 -6.52 -12.26
C GLY A 95 -3.20 -6.34 -11.81
N GLY A 96 -2.97 -5.56 -10.76
CA GLY A 96 -1.64 -5.37 -10.18
C GLY A 96 -0.87 -4.16 -10.69
N ARG A 97 -1.48 -3.27 -11.48
CA ARG A 97 -0.80 -2.11 -12.07
C ARG A 97 -0.65 -0.92 -11.14
N CYS A 98 -1.30 -0.96 -9.98
CA CYS A 98 -1.20 0.06 -8.96
C CYS A 98 -1.54 -0.50 -7.59
N VAL A 99 -0.91 0.07 -6.56
CA VAL A 99 -1.22 -0.15 -5.16
C VAL A 99 -1.77 1.16 -4.57
N LEU A 100 -2.97 1.12 -3.99
CA LEU A 100 -3.64 2.26 -3.36
C LEU A 100 -3.76 2.05 -1.85
N PRO A 101 -3.82 3.10 -1.02
CA PRO A 101 -4.13 2.94 0.41
C PRO A 101 -5.55 2.40 0.60
N SER A 102 -5.85 1.67 1.68
CA SER A 102 -7.23 1.21 1.93
C SER A 102 -8.14 2.29 2.52
N GLY A 103 -7.57 3.17 3.35
CA GLY A 103 -8.27 4.27 4.03
C GLY A 103 -9.51 3.84 4.83
N SER A 104 -10.34 4.83 5.15
CA SER A 104 -11.69 4.65 5.69
C SER A 104 -12.73 4.71 4.56
N PRO A 105 -13.66 3.76 4.44
CA PRO A 105 -14.61 3.71 3.34
C PRO A 105 -15.59 4.89 3.36
N ILE A 106 -15.82 5.49 2.19
CA ILE A 106 -16.91 6.44 1.96
C ILE A 106 -18.06 5.66 1.34
N SER A 107 -19.18 5.56 2.07
CA SER A 107 -20.35 4.78 1.63
C SER A 107 -21.54 5.68 1.30
N GLU A 108 -22.29 5.32 0.27
CA GLU A 108 -23.57 5.95 -0.07
C GLU A 108 -24.70 4.92 0.03
N ALA A 109 -25.81 5.32 0.65
CA ALA A 109 -26.98 4.46 0.81
C ALA A 109 -27.49 3.97 -0.55
N GLY A 110 -27.59 2.64 -0.71
CA GLY A 110 -28.02 2.00 -1.96
C GLY A 110 -26.96 1.88 -3.04
N LYS A 111 -25.72 2.36 -2.83
CA LYS A 111 -24.61 2.20 -3.78
C LYS A 111 -23.40 1.43 -3.24
N GLY A 112 -23.25 1.30 -1.92
CA GLY A 112 -22.08 0.66 -1.31
C GLY A 112 -20.90 1.63 -1.13
N VAL A 113 -19.67 1.12 -1.14
CA VAL A 113 -18.46 1.94 -0.97
C VAL A 113 -18.10 2.63 -2.28
N ILE A 114 -18.20 3.95 -2.29
CA ILE A 114 -18.00 4.81 -3.46
C ILE A 114 -16.64 5.52 -3.47
N GLY A 115 -15.80 5.27 -2.47
CA GLY A 115 -14.44 5.80 -2.39
C GLY A 115 -13.85 5.60 -1.00
N MET A 116 -12.78 6.32 -0.72
CA MET A 116 -12.05 6.18 0.54
C MET A 116 -11.51 7.53 1.01
N LYS A 117 -11.61 7.77 2.32
CA LYS A 117 -10.93 8.87 2.99
C LYS A 117 -9.60 8.38 3.54
N VAL A 118 -8.52 9.08 3.20
CA VAL A 118 -7.15 8.66 3.46
C VAL A 118 -6.39 9.80 4.11
N SER A 119 -5.62 9.51 5.15
CA SER A 119 -4.71 10.48 5.74
C SER A 119 -3.47 10.70 4.87
N GLU A 120 -2.85 11.87 4.97
CA GLU A 120 -1.61 12.17 4.24
C GLU A 120 -0.50 11.10 4.46
N PRO A 121 -0.24 10.61 5.69
CA PRO A 121 0.72 9.53 5.92
C PRO A 121 0.39 8.21 5.22
N GLU A 122 -0.88 7.77 5.24
CA GLU A 122 -1.29 6.53 4.54
C GLU A 122 -1.05 6.65 3.03
N MET A 123 -1.35 7.83 2.47
CA MET A 123 -1.10 8.09 1.05
C MET A 123 0.40 8.07 0.73
N GLN A 124 1.24 8.69 1.54
CA GLN A 124 2.68 8.72 1.35
C GLN A 124 3.28 7.31 1.36
N ARG A 125 2.87 6.47 2.32
CA ARG A 125 3.34 5.08 2.41
C ARG A 125 2.87 4.22 1.24
N ALA A 126 1.62 4.35 0.81
CA ALA A 126 1.12 3.64 -0.37
C ALA A 126 1.81 4.11 -1.66
N ARG A 127 2.06 5.41 -1.82
CA ARG A 127 2.79 5.97 -2.97
C ARG A 127 4.23 5.49 -3.01
N LEU A 128 4.90 5.46 -1.86
CA LEU A 128 6.25 4.91 -1.76
C LEU A 128 6.27 3.46 -2.24
N LEU A 129 5.38 2.62 -1.73
CA LEU A 129 5.28 1.23 -2.16
C LEU A 129 4.98 1.09 -3.66
N ASP A 130 4.04 1.86 -4.21
CA ASP A 130 3.73 1.84 -5.64
C ASP A 130 4.95 2.21 -6.50
N GLY A 131 5.73 3.19 -6.06
CA GLY A 131 6.99 3.58 -6.70
C GLY A 131 8.07 2.51 -6.60
N LEU A 132 8.18 1.81 -5.47
CA LEU A 132 9.09 0.66 -5.28
C LEU A 132 8.73 -0.55 -6.15
N LEU A 133 7.49 -0.62 -6.60
CA LEU A 133 6.99 -1.61 -7.57
C LEU A 133 7.08 -1.12 -9.02
N GLU A 134 7.71 0.04 -9.25
CA GLU A 134 7.92 0.66 -10.57
C GLU A 134 6.62 0.96 -11.35
N HIS A 135 5.52 1.16 -10.62
CA HIS A 135 4.26 1.60 -11.22
C HIS A 135 4.30 3.11 -11.54
N SER A 136 3.41 3.57 -12.42
CA SER A 136 3.44 4.94 -12.95
C SER A 136 2.09 5.65 -13.02
N GLN A 137 1.03 5.03 -12.50
CA GLN A 137 -0.36 5.51 -12.68
C GLN A 137 -1.06 5.84 -11.35
N PHE A 138 -0.31 5.96 -10.25
CA PHE A 138 -0.85 6.16 -8.90
C PHE A 138 -1.90 7.28 -8.82
N ASP A 139 -1.60 8.47 -9.37
CA ASP A 139 -2.52 9.62 -9.28
C ASP A 139 -3.82 9.40 -10.07
N ARG A 140 -3.71 8.79 -11.25
CA ARG A 140 -4.87 8.46 -12.08
C ARG A 140 -5.77 7.47 -11.37
N TYR A 141 -5.21 6.40 -10.81
CA TYR A 141 -5.99 5.38 -10.12
C TYR A 141 -6.52 5.88 -8.77
N SER A 142 -5.81 6.76 -8.08
CA SER A 142 -6.31 7.46 -6.89
C SER A 142 -7.57 8.28 -7.19
N ALA A 143 -7.56 9.03 -8.31
CA ALA A 143 -8.74 9.77 -8.77
C ALA A 143 -9.89 8.81 -9.15
N SER A 144 -9.56 7.71 -9.82
CA SER A 144 -10.52 6.68 -10.24
C SER A 144 -11.19 5.99 -9.04
N ALA A 145 -10.46 5.78 -7.96
CA ALA A 145 -10.95 5.22 -6.70
C ALA A 145 -11.62 6.24 -5.79
N ASN A 146 -11.77 7.51 -6.22
CA ASN A 146 -12.33 8.59 -5.42
C ASN A 146 -11.67 8.69 -4.03
N ILE A 147 -10.34 8.72 -4.03
CA ILE A 147 -9.54 8.98 -2.82
C ILE A 147 -9.70 10.44 -2.40
N GLN A 148 -10.04 10.66 -1.13
CA GLN A 148 -10.23 11.98 -0.52
C GLN A 148 -9.32 12.15 0.70
N PHE A 149 -8.83 13.38 0.91
CA PHE A 149 -8.02 13.77 2.08
C PHE A 149 -8.89 14.50 3.13
#